data_AF-A0A315Y371-F1
#
_entry.id   AF-A0A315Y371-F1
#
_cell.length_a   1.000
_cell.length_b   1.000
_cell.length_c   1.000
_cell.angle_alpha   90.00
_cell.angle_beta   90.00
_cell.angle_gamma   90.00
#
_symmetry.space_group_name_H-M   'P 1'
#
loop_
_entity.id
_entity.type
_entity.pdbx_description
1 polymer ?
#
loop_
_entity_poly.entity_id
_entity_poly.type
_entity_poly.pdbx_seq_one_letter_code
_entity_poly.pdbx_strand_id
1 'polypeptide(L)' 'MSNPDTNALVAARVCPIFGKAIGCELCYETTQVGDGILKIDSVPELNGLNINAEKAKEQCSRCEYSSMWEDDF' A
#
# COMPACT_ATOMS: atom_id res chain seq x y z
N MET A 1 -5.55 -8.98 30.59
CA MET A 1 -6.58 -8.55 29.64
C MET A 1 -5.95 -8.62 28.27
N SER A 2 -6.21 -9.68 27.52
CA SER A 2 -5.66 -9.85 26.17
C SER A 2 -6.23 -8.76 25.28
N ASN A 3 -5.35 -7.96 24.67
CA ASN A 3 -5.73 -6.87 23.79
C ASN A 3 -6.68 -7.39 22.72
N PRO A 4 -7.85 -6.76 22.51
CA PRO A 4 -8.74 -7.15 21.44
C PRO A 4 -8.03 -6.87 20.12
N ASP A 5 -7.71 -7.95 19.41
CA ASP A 5 -7.74 -8.00 17.95
C ASP A 5 -6.89 -6.98 17.17
N THR A 6 -5.61 -6.84 17.51
CA THR A 6 -4.62 -6.35 16.53
C THR A 6 -4.69 -7.17 15.23
N ASN A 7 -5.05 -8.45 15.30
CA ASN A 7 -5.24 -9.31 14.14
C ASN A 7 -6.49 -8.97 13.31
N ALA A 8 -7.64 -8.61 13.91
CA ALA A 8 -8.81 -8.20 13.12
C ALA A 8 -8.64 -6.83 12.46
N LEU A 9 -7.93 -5.90 13.10
CA LEU A 9 -7.55 -4.61 12.49
C LEU A 9 -6.57 -4.76 11.32
N VAL A 10 -5.72 -5.79 11.36
CA VAL A 10 -4.80 -6.15 10.25
C VAL A 10 -5.53 -6.89 9.13
N ALA A 11 -6.55 -7.69 9.46
CA ALA A 11 -7.33 -8.47 8.47
C ALA A 11 -8.23 -7.62 7.57
N ALA A 12 -8.64 -6.43 7.99
CA ALA A 12 -9.43 -5.49 7.17
C ALA A 12 -8.61 -4.66 6.18
N ARG A 13 -7.27 -4.70 6.24
CA ARG A 13 -6.36 -3.85 5.45
C ARG A 13 -5.73 -4.61 4.29
N VAL A 14 -6.55 -5.19 3.43
CA VAL A 14 -6.06 -5.83 2.20
C VAL A 14 -5.67 -4.74 1.22
N CYS A 15 -4.39 -4.68 0.85
CA CYS A 15 -3.95 -3.74 -0.18
C CYS A 15 -4.53 -4.18 -1.54
N PRO A 16 -5.18 -3.27 -2.29
CA PRO A 16 -5.77 -3.60 -3.60
C PRO A 16 -4.72 -4.03 -4.63
N ILE A 17 -3.46 -3.63 -4.44
CA ILE A 17 -2.34 -3.98 -5.31
C ILE A 17 -1.87 -5.40 -5.08
N PHE A 18 -1.59 -5.74 -3.82
CA PHE A 18 -0.99 -7.03 -3.46
C PHE A 18 -2.03 -8.11 -3.20
N GLY A 19 -3.32 -7.76 -3.10
CA GLY A 19 -4.40 -8.70 -2.77
C GLY A 19 -4.26 -9.34 -1.39
N LYS A 20 -3.41 -8.77 -0.52
CA LYS A 20 -3.14 -9.24 0.85
C LYS A 20 -2.87 -8.06 1.77
N ALA A 21 -2.90 -8.31 3.08
CA ALA A 21 -2.41 -7.35 4.05
C ALA A 21 -0.89 -7.12 3.86
N ILE A 22 -0.47 -5.87 3.90
CA ILE A 22 0.93 -5.45 3.80
C ILE A 22 1.29 -4.53 4.98
N GLY A 23 2.58 -4.42 5.26
CA GLY A 23 3.09 -3.45 6.25
C GLY A 23 3.00 -2.01 5.76
N CYS A 24 3.08 -1.05 6.70
CA CYS A 24 3.06 0.37 6.38
C CYS A 24 4.25 0.81 5.50
N GLU A 25 5.43 0.20 5.69
CA GLU A 25 6.63 0.46 4.88
C GLU A 25 6.37 0.16 3.40
N LEU A 26 5.93 -1.08 3.09
CA LEU A 26 5.61 -1.49 1.73
C LEU A 26 4.47 -0.66 1.12
N CYS A 27 3.48 -0.27 1.93
CA CYS A 27 2.39 0.60 1.50
C CYS A 27 2.93 1.98 1.05
N TYR A 28 3.79 2.58 1.87
CA TYR A 28 4.39 3.88 1.62
C TYR A 28 5.34 3.87 0.41
N GLU A 29 6.16 2.83 0.26
CA GLU A 29 7.02 2.68 -0.91
C GLU A 29 6.18 2.51 -2.18
N THR A 30 5.05 1.80 -2.09
CA THR A 30 4.13 1.59 -3.22
C THR A 30 3.43 2.89 -3.65
N THR A 31 3.03 3.75 -2.71
CA THR A 31 2.46 5.07 -3.04
C THR A 31 3.53 5.97 -3.69
N GLN A 32 4.76 5.97 -3.18
CA GLN A 32 5.88 6.69 -3.82
C GLN A 32 6.18 6.21 -5.25
N VAL A 33 6.06 4.91 -5.53
CA VAL A 33 6.15 4.39 -6.91
C VAL A 33 5.02 4.93 -7.78
N GLY A 34 3.78 4.95 -7.24
CA GLY A 34 2.62 5.51 -7.93
C GLY A 34 2.78 7.00 -8.27
N ASP A 35 3.38 7.78 -7.38
CA ASP A 35 3.65 9.21 -7.56
C ASP A 35 4.93 9.50 -8.36
N GLY A 36 5.66 8.46 -8.78
CA GLY A 36 6.89 8.60 -9.57
C GLY A 36 8.10 9.09 -8.75
N ILE A 37 8.02 9.08 -7.42
CA ILE A 37 9.11 9.40 -6.50
C ILE A 37 10.13 8.24 -6.49
N LEU A 38 9.63 7.00 -6.42
CA LEU A 38 10.43 5.78 -6.51
C LEU A 38 10.25 5.10 -7.87
N LYS A 39 11.32 4.45 -8.33
CA LYS A 39 11.23 3.54 -9.48
C LYS A 39 10.58 2.25 -9.04
N ILE A 40 9.79 1.62 -9.91
CA ILE A 40 9.17 0.33 -9.58
C ILE A 40 10.21 -0.74 -9.21
N ASP A 41 11.38 -0.72 -9.87
CA ASP A 41 12.47 -1.63 -9.60
C ASP A 41 13.01 -1.53 -8.16
N SER A 42 12.76 -0.40 -7.48
CA SER A 42 13.13 -0.18 -6.07
C SER A 42 12.23 -0.93 -5.09
N VAL A 43 11.08 -1.45 -5.52
CA VAL A 43 10.13 -2.20 -4.69
C VAL A 43 9.95 -3.61 -5.27
N PRO A 44 10.76 -4.59 -4.83
CA PRO A 44 10.80 -5.94 -5.40
C PRO A 44 9.44 -6.64 -5.45
N GLU A 45 8.58 -6.36 -4.48
CA GLU A 45 7.25 -6.93 -4.37
C GLU A 45 6.33 -6.45 -5.50
N LEU A 46 6.53 -5.24 -6.04
CA LEU A 46 5.78 -4.72 -7.19
C LEU A 46 6.27 -5.31 -8.51
N ASN A 47 7.58 -5.61 -8.62
CA ASN A 47 8.15 -6.22 -9.82
C ASN A 47 7.48 -7.57 -10.16
N GLY A 48 7.12 -8.34 -9.13
CA GLY A 48 6.42 -9.62 -9.29
C GLY A 48 4.97 -9.51 -9.78
N LEU A 49 4.38 -8.31 -9.76
CA LEU A 49 2.97 -8.07 -10.09
C LEU A 49 2.74 -7.49 -11.49
N ASN A 50 3.81 -7.18 -12.23
CA ASN A 50 3.75 -6.65 -13.60
C ASN A 50 2.80 -5.43 -13.76
N ILE A 51 2.82 -4.55 -12.75
CA ILE A 51 2.11 -3.27 -12.70
C ILE A 51 3.10 -2.16 -13.03
N ASN A 52 2.60 -1.00 -13.45
CA ASN A 52 3.42 0.19 -13.66
C ASN A 52 3.02 1.27 -12.64
N ALA A 53 3.78 2.37 -12.58
CA ALA A 53 3.50 3.48 -11.66
C ALA A 53 2.04 3.98 -11.77
N GLU A 54 1.52 4.15 -12.99
CA GLU A 54 0.14 4.59 -13.22
C GLU A 54 -0.90 3.63 -12.64
N LYS A 55 -0.75 2.32 -12.85
CA LYS A 55 -1.63 1.31 -12.27
C LYS A 55 -1.49 1.23 -10.75
N ALA A 56 -0.28 1.37 -10.22
CA ALA A 56 -0.07 1.42 -8.77
C ALA A 56 -0.83 2.61 -8.18
N LYS A 57 -0.73 3.79 -8.80
CA LYS A 57 -1.47 4.98 -8.38
C LYS A 57 -3.00 4.80 -8.47
N GLU A 58 -3.48 4.25 -9.59
CA GLU A 58 -4.92 3.97 -9.79
C GLU A 58 -5.46 2.98 -8.76
N GLN A 59 -4.69 1.94 -8.40
CA GLN A 59 -5.11 0.98 -7.41
C GLN A 59 -5.00 1.52 -5.99
N CYS A 60 -3.96 2.31 -5.69
CA CYS A 60 -3.83 3.02 -4.41
C CYS A 60 -5.01 3.97 -4.19
N SER A 61 -5.48 4.71 -5.20
CA SER A 61 -6.62 5.63 -5.05
C SER A 61 -7.95 4.95 -4.72
N ARG A 62 -8.03 3.61 -4.87
CA ARG A 62 -9.15 2.78 -4.44
C ARG A 62 -9.05 2.32 -2.99
N CYS A 63 -7.92 2.56 -2.33
CA CYS A 63 -7.69 2.22 -0.94
C CYS A 63 -8.27 3.33 -0.05
N GLU A 64 -9.16 2.97 0.88
CA GLU A 64 -9.73 3.93 1.86
C GLU A 64 -8.66 4.59 2.75
N TYR A 65 -7.47 3.99 2.83
CA TYR A 65 -6.34 4.47 3.62
C TYR A 65 -5.30 5.26 2.81
N SER A 66 -5.43 5.38 1.48
CA SER A 66 -4.43 6.09 0.67
C SER A 66 -4.37 7.58 0.98
N SER A 67 -5.52 8.18 1.31
CA SER A 67 -5.63 9.61 1.60
C SER A 67 -5.27 9.97 3.04
N MET A 68 -5.12 9.00 3.95
CA MET A 68 -4.74 9.27 5.34
C MET A 68 -3.30 9.80 5.48
N TRP A 69 -2.48 9.71 4.44
CA TRP A 69 -1.12 10.24 4.44
C TRP A 69 -1.05 11.73 4.06
N GLU A 70 -2.15 12.33 3.61
CA GLU A 70 -2.19 13.73 3.15
C GLU A 70 -2.56 14.73 4.27
N ASP A 71 -3.13 14.27 5.40
CA ASP A 71 -3.68 15.15 6.45
C ASP A 71 -2.73 15.44 7.64
N ASP A 72 -1.49 14.92 7.65
CA ASP A 72 -0.53 15.04 8.78
C ASP A 72 0.73 15.88 8.44
N PHE A 73 0.61 16.93 7.62
CA PHE A 73 1.67 17.93 7.38
C PHE A 73 1.22 19.38 7.53
#